data_AF-A0AA90QI66-F1
#
_entry.id   AF-A0AA90QI66-F1
#
_cell.length_a   1.000
_cell.length_b   1.000
_cell.length_c   1.000
_cell.angle_alpha   90.00
_cell.angle_beta   90.00
_cell.angle_gamma   90.00
#
_symmetry.space_group_name_H-M   'P 1'
#
loop_
_entity.id
_entity.type
_entity.pdbx_description
1 polymer ?
#
loop_
_entity_poly.entity_id
_entity_poly.type
_entity_poly.pdbx_seq_one_letter_code
_entity_poly.pdbx_strand_id
1 'polypeptide(L)'
;RKKMRIEKFALTNFRSVVEMELKFSWPTTAIVGDNGVGKSTILDALAIALSQLTARIIGQPSRSRDIAMDDIKTGSSFARLVATADIDTSEVVTWAVAKNKIGASIPPSGRATTTT
;
A
#
# COMPACT_ATOMS: atom_id res chain seq x y z
N ARG A 1 3.22 9.76 23.72
CA ARG A 1 2.74 10.25 22.40
C ARG A 1 2.40 9.02 21.57
N LYS A 2 1.13 8.83 21.20
CA LYS A 2 0.68 7.77 20.28
C LYS A 2 1.40 7.93 18.94
N LYS A 3 2.11 6.90 18.46
CA LYS A 3 2.81 6.93 17.17
C LYS A 3 2.51 5.67 16.37
N MET A 4 2.11 5.85 15.11
CA MET A 4 2.07 4.79 14.11
C MET A 4 3.47 4.61 13.52
N ARG A 5 3.88 3.36 13.26
CA ARG A 5 5.11 3.02 12.53
C ARG A 5 4.80 2.02 11.42
N ILE A 6 5.11 2.38 10.17
CA ILE A 6 5.04 1.43 9.05
C ILE A 6 6.23 0.48 9.17
N GLU A 7 5.96 -0.81 9.08
CA GLU A 7 6.98 -1.88 9.16
C GLU A 7 7.27 -2.48 7.79
N LYS A 8 6.21 -2.69 7.00
CA LYS A 8 6.30 -3.32 5.68
C LYS A 8 5.34 -2.66 4.70
N PHE A 9 5.77 -2.55 3.45
CA PHE A 9 4.92 -2.12 2.35
C PHE A 9 5.21 -2.98 1.12
N ALA A 10 4.17 -3.54 0.52
CA ALA A 10 4.26 -4.33 -0.69
C ALA A 10 3.38 -3.74 -1.80
N LEU A 11 3.92 -3.70 -3.02
CA LEU A 11 3.24 -3.24 -4.22
C LEU A 11 3.21 -4.38 -5.24
N THR A 12 2.08 -4.56 -5.89
CA THR A 12 1.91 -5.50 -7.00
C THR A 12 1.24 -4.77 -8.16
N ASN A 13 1.84 -4.83 -9.35
CA ASN A 13 1.31 -4.28 -10.59
C ASN A 13 0.93 -2.77 -10.51
N PHE A 14 1.70 -1.97 -9.78
CA PHE A 14 1.46 -0.54 -9.60
C PHE A 14 2.47 0.28 -10.42
N ARG A 15 1.98 0.97 -11.47
CA ARG A 15 2.76 1.73 -12.45
C ARG A 15 3.90 0.88 -13.04
N SER A 16 5.16 1.31 -12.89
CA SER A 16 6.32 0.55 -13.39
C SER A 16 6.61 -0.71 -12.58
N VAL A 17 6.11 -0.82 -11.34
CA VAL A 17 6.42 -1.90 -10.39
C VAL A 17 5.57 -3.14 -10.66
N VAL A 18 6.22 -4.27 -10.95
CA VAL A 18 5.56 -5.59 -11.06
C VAL A 18 5.30 -6.15 -9.67
N GLU A 19 6.35 -6.27 -8.88
CA GLU A 19 6.30 -6.74 -7.50
C GLU A 19 7.45 -6.07 -6.72
N MET A 20 7.14 -5.58 -5.52
CA MET A 20 8.13 -5.00 -4.64
C MET A 20 7.67 -5.18 -3.19
N GLU A 21 8.60 -5.52 -2.32
CA GLU A 21 8.43 -5.53 -0.88
C GLU A 21 9.50 -4.67 -0.23
N LEU A 22 9.07 -3.75 0.64
CA LEU A 22 9.92 -2.84 1.40
C LEU A 22 9.73 -3.11 2.88
N LYS A 23 10.83 -3.25 3.60
CA LYS A 23 10.87 -3.28 5.07
C LYS A 23 11.44 -1.96 5.55
N PHE A 24 10.70 -1.26 6.41
CA PHE A 24 11.13 0.02 6.96
C PHE A 24 11.95 -0.19 8.23
N SER A 25 13.07 0.53 8.32
CA SER A 25 13.92 0.61 9.50
C SER A 25 13.63 1.87 10.31
N TRP A 26 13.84 1.77 11.63
CA TRP A 26 13.74 2.91 12.55
C TRP A 26 15.14 3.44 12.91
N PRO A 27 15.34 4.77 13.06
CA PRO A 27 14.37 5.85 12.90
C PRO A 27 14.18 6.33 11.46
N THR A 28 15.07 5.94 10.54
CA THR A 28 15.11 6.46 9.17
C THR A 28 15.28 5.31 8.17
N THR A 29 14.57 5.42 7.05
CA THR A 29 14.73 4.57 5.85
C THR A 29 15.04 5.49 4.67
N ALA A 30 16.12 5.23 3.93
CA ALA A 30 16.47 5.97 2.73
C ALA A 30 16.11 5.16 1.47
N ILE A 31 15.35 5.76 0.56
CA ILE A 31 15.04 5.18 -0.75
C ILE A 31 15.95 5.87 -1.77
N VAL A 32 16.94 5.13 -2.28
CA VAL A 32 17.96 5.66 -3.21
C VAL A 32 17.82 4.98 -4.57
N GLY A 33 18.14 5.72 -5.63
CA GLY A 33 18.11 5.25 -7.01
C GLY A 33 18.06 6.42 -7.98
N ASP A 34 18.18 6.14 -9.28
CA ASP A 34 18.23 7.18 -10.31
C ASP A 34 16.88 7.89 -10.51
N ASN A 35 16.91 9.02 -11.21
CA ASN A 35 15.69 9.73 -11.60
C ASN A 35 14.84 8.84 -12.52
N GLY A 36 13.53 8.80 -12.27
CA GLY A 36 12.61 7.98 -13.04
C GLY A 36 12.52 6.50 -12.65
N VAL A 37 13.37 5.99 -11.75
CA VAL A 37 13.35 4.55 -11.35
C VAL A 37 12.10 4.15 -10.54
N GLY A 38 11.32 5.11 -10.06
CA GLY A 38 10.07 4.85 -9.32
C GLY A 38 10.11 5.16 -7.82
N LYS A 39 11.09 5.93 -7.33
CA LYS A 39 11.13 6.38 -5.91
C LYS A 39 9.84 7.10 -5.50
N SER A 40 9.37 8.05 -6.29
CA SER A 40 8.11 8.76 -6.05
C SER A 40 6.90 7.83 -6.16
N THR A 41 6.94 6.85 -7.08
CA THR A 41 5.89 5.81 -7.20
C THR A 41 5.68 5.05 -5.90
N ILE A 42 6.76 4.70 -5.19
CA ILE A 42 6.68 4.03 -3.89
C ILE A 42 5.98 4.91 -2.85
N LEU A 43 6.38 6.18 -2.75
CA LEU A 43 5.83 7.11 -1.78
C LEU A 43 4.37 7.47 -2.08
N ASP A 44 4.01 7.65 -3.35
CA ASP A 44 2.63 7.88 -3.79
C ASP A 44 1.73 6.69 -3.45
N ALA A 45 2.20 5.47 -3.73
CA ALA A 45 1.48 4.25 -3.40
C ALA A 45 1.26 4.13 -1.88
N LEU A 46 2.29 4.42 -1.08
CA LEU A 46 2.17 4.41 0.37
C LEU A 46 1.15 5.46 0.85
N ALA A 47 1.13 6.65 0.24
CA ALA A 47 0.15 7.68 0.54
C ALA A 47 -1.30 7.26 0.23
N ILE A 48 -1.53 6.52 -0.87
CA ILE A 48 -2.84 5.91 -1.19
C ILE A 48 -3.25 4.91 -0.11
N ALA A 49 -2.34 4.00 0.26
CA ALA A 49 -2.60 3.00 1.30
C ALA A 49 -2.96 3.64 2.65
N LEU A 50 -2.24 4.69 3.05
CA LEU A 50 -2.50 5.43 4.29
C LEU A 50 -3.79 6.25 4.24
N SER A 51 -4.11 6.84 3.08
CA SER A 51 -5.37 7.57 2.89
C SER A 51 -6.58 6.65 3.09
N GLN A 52 -6.52 5.41 2.59
CA GLN A 52 -7.59 4.42 2.81
C GLN A 52 -7.75 4.01 4.27
N LEU A 53 -6.65 3.79 5.00
CA LEU A 53 -6.70 3.48 6.43
C LEU A 53 -7.30 4.65 7.23
N THR A 54 -6.76 5.85 7.05
CA THR A 54 -7.19 7.04 7.78
C THR A 54 -8.64 7.40 7.52
N ALA A 55 -9.08 7.38 6.26
CA ALA A 55 -10.47 7.64 5.87
C ALA A 55 -11.46 6.67 6.54
N ARG A 56 -11.10 5.39 6.69
CA ARG A 56 -11.93 4.38 7.37
C ARG A 56 -11.96 4.60 8.88
N ILE A 57 -10.83 4.92 9.50
CA ILE A 57 -10.74 5.21 10.95
C ILE A 57 -11.66 6.39 11.31
N ILE A 58 -11.72 7.43 10.48
CA ILE A 58 -12.56 8.61 10.73
C ILE A 58 -14.00 8.47 10.22
N GLY A 59 -14.40 7.29 9.72
CA GLY A 59 -15.76 7.04 9.23
C GLY A 59 -16.12 7.76 7.93
N GLN A 60 -15.13 8.16 7.11
CA GLN A 60 -15.32 8.87 5.84
C GLN A 60 -14.67 8.14 4.66
N PRO A 61 -15.02 6.86 4.40
CA PRO A 61 -14.37 6.05 3.36
C PRO A 61 -14.49 6.64 1.95
N SER A 62 -15.51 7.46 1.67
CA SER A 62 -15.68 8.13 0.36
C SER A 62 -14.65 9.23 0.08
N ARG A 63 -13.87 9.66 1.09
CA ARG A 63 -12.83 10.69 0.96
C ARG A 63 -11.42 10.09 0.83
N SER A 64 -11.29 8.77 0.78
CA SER A 64 -10.00 8.14 0.58
C SER A 64 -9.47 8.37 -0.84
N ARG A 65 -8.15 8.34 -0.98
CA ARG A 65 -7.51 8.16 -2.28
C ARG A 65 -7.64 6.71 -2.71
N ASP A 66 -8.10 6.51 -3.93
CA ASP A 66 -8.11 5.22 -4.58
C ASP A 66 -6.95 5.07 -5.57
N ILE A 67 -6.61 3.83 -5.88
CA ILE A 67 -5.77 3.50 -7.03
C ILE A 67 -6.51 3.96 -8.30
N ALA A 68 -5.85 4.66 -9.22
CA ALA A 68 -6.44 5.01 -10.51
C ALA A 68 -6.37 3.82 -11.50
N MET A 69 -7.16 3.84 -12.57
CA MET A 69 -7.00 2.81 -13.62
C MET A 69 -5.62 2.88 -14.28
N ASP A 70 -5.10 4.09 -14.47
CA ASP A 70 -3.77 4.34 -15.06
C ASP A 70 -2.62 4.04 -14.10
N ASP A 71 -2.90 3.86 -12.80
CA ASP A 71 -1.93 3.33 -11.85
C ASP A 71 -1.74 1.81 -12.03
N ILE A 72 -2.63 1.10 -12.72
CA ILE A 72 -2.47 -0.32 -13.00
C ILE A 72 -1.42 -0.50 -14.08
N LYS A 73 -0.37 -1.26 -13.79
CA LYS A 73 0.70 -1.57 -14.73
C LYS A 73 0.15 -2.03 -16.09
N THR A 74 0.72 -1.53 -17.18
CA THR A 74 0.39 -1.98 -18.54
C THR A 74 0.58 -3.49 -18.68
N GLY A 75 -0.43 -4.17 -19.22
CA GLY A 75 -0.48 -5.64 -19.31
C GLY A 75 -1.05 -6.34 -18.08
N SER A 76 -1.18 -5.67 -16.94
CA SER A 76 -1.78 -6.23 -15.73
C SER A 76 -3.28 -5.94 -15.64
N SER A 77 -4.02 -6.82 -14.98
CA SER A 77 -5.47 -6.74 -14.79
C SER A 77 -5.88 -6.08 -13.47
N PHE A 78 -4.95 -5.94 -12.53
CA PHE A 78 -5.18 -5.34 -11.22
C PHE A 78 -3.91 -4.66 -10.71
N ALA A 79 -4.05 -3.80 -9.71
CA ALA A 79 -2.96 -3.34 -8.85
C ALA A 79 -3.33 -3.55 -7.39
N ARG A 80 -2.33 -3.79 -6.55
CA ARG A 80 -2.50 -4.03 -5.12
C ARG A 80 -1.38 -3.40 -4.30
N LEU A 81 -1.78 -2.78 -3.20
CA LEU A 81 -0.92 -2.18 -2.20
C LEU A 81 -1.23 -2.83 -0.86
N VAL A 82 -0.21 -3.28 -0.13
CA VAL A 82 -0.37 -3.89 1.20
C VAL A 82 0.58 -3.20 2.15
N ALA A 83 0.05 -2.64 3.24
CA ALA A 83 0.84 -2.00 4.28
C ALA A 83 0.62 -2.72 5.60
N THR A 84 1.70 -2.82 6.37
CA THR A 84 1.72 -3.34 7.74
C THR A 84 2.29 -2.27 8.64
N ALA A 85 1.59 -1.97 9.72
CA ALA A 85 2.00 -0.97 10.68
C ALA A 85 1.77 -1.43 12.12
N ASP A 86 2.72 -1.08 12.98
CA ASP A 86 2.53 -1.03 14.42
C ASP A 86 1.72 0.25 14.73
N ILE A 87 0.55 0.04 15.32
CA ILE A 87 -0.32 1.09 15.84
C ILE A 87 -0.28 0.93 17.35
N ASP A 88 -0.22 2.04 18.10
CA ASP A 88 -0.04 2.15 19.57
C ASP A 88 -1.16 1.52 20.44
N THR A 89 -1.65 0.36 20.02
CA THR A 89 -2.58 -0.57 20.64
C THR A 89 -1.90 -1.93 20.88
N SER A 90 -0.58 -2.03 20.73
CA SER A 90 0.22 -3.28 20.77
C SER A 90 -0.16 -4.30 19.69
N GLU A 91 -0.88 -3.87 18.65
CA GLU A 91 -1.33 -4.73 17.57
C GLU A 91 -0.70 -4.28 16.24
N VAL A 92 -0.18 -5.27 15.52
CA VAL A 92 0.29 -5.08 14.16
C VAL A 92 -0.90 -5.19 13.22
N VAL A 93 -1.23 -4.08 12.57
CA VAL A 93 -2.34 -4.01 11.62
C VAL A 93 -1.81 -4.12 10.20
N THR A 94 -2.37 -5.06 9.44
CA THR A 94 -2.11 -5.20 7.99
C THR A 94 -3.38 -4.91 7.22
N TRP A 95 -3.29 -4.04 6.22
CA TRP A 95 -4.40 -3.73 5.33
C TRP A 95 -3.96 -3.71 3.88
N ALA A 96 -4.95 -3.89 2.98
CA ALA A 96 -4.72 -3.89 1.55
C ALA A 96 -5.68 -2.94 0.83
N VAL A 97 -5.17 -2.30 -0.22
CA VAL A 97 -5.93 -1.55 -1.22
C VAL A 97 -5.71 -2.24 -2.55
N ALA A 98 -6.78 -2.58 -3.25
CA ALA A 98 -6.68 -3.23 -4.55
C ALA A 98 -7.71 -2.65 -5.52
N LYS A 99 -7.34 -2.62 -6.80
CA LYS A 99 -8.24 -2.22 -7.88
C LYS A 99 -8.04 -3.11 -9.09
N ASN A 100 -9.15 -3.44 -9.74
CA ASN A 100 -9.20 -4.31 -10.90
C ASN A 100 -9.69 -3.53 -12.10
N LYS A 101 -9.21 -3.89 -13.28
CA LYS A 101 -9.83 -3.50 -14.53
C LYS A 101 -11.20 -4.18 -14.66
N ILE A 102 -12.10 -3.54 -15.38
CA ILE A 102 -13.43 -4.08 -15.65
C ILE A 102 -13.28 -5.44 -16.36
N GLY A 103 -13.96 -6.47 -15.85
CA GLY A 103 -13.89 -7.84 -16.38
C GLY A 103 -12.73 -8.69 -15.85
N ALA A 104 -11.84 -8.15 -15.01
CA ALA A 104 -10.80 -8.92 -14.36
C ALA A 104 -11.33 -9.66 -13.12
N SER A 105 -10.81 -10.87 -12.87
CA SER A 105 -11.11 -11.65 -11.67
C SER A 105 -10.66 -10.93 -10.40
N ILE A 106 -11.30 -11.26 -9.27
CA ILE A 106 -10.96 -10.71 -7.96
C ILE A 106 -9.48 -11.04 -7.66
N PRO A 107 -8.65 -10.04 -7.31
CA PRO A 107 -7.24 -10.25 -7.02
C PRO A 107 -7.15 -11.15 -5.80
N PRO A 108 -6.17 -12.05 -5.76
CA PRO A 108 -6.05 -13.01 -4.66
C PRO A 108 -6.10 -12.27 -3.33
N SER A 109 -7.05 -12.64 -2.47
CA SER A 109 -7.18 -12.08 -1.12
C SER A 109 -5.91 -12.46 -0.36
N GLY A 110 -4.94 -11.56 -0.30
CA GLY A 110 -3.77 -11.80 0.55
C GLY A 110 -4.28 -11.75 1.98
N ARG A 111 -4.25 -12.90 2.64
CA ARG A 111 -4.68 -13.11 4.01
C ARG A 111 -4.13 -11.98 4.89
N ALA A 112 -5.02 -11.33 5.63
CA ALA A 112 -4.63 -10.72 6.89
C ALA A 112 -4.24 -11.89 7.81
N THR A 113 -2.95 -12.22 7.86
CA THR A 113 -2.42 -13.05 8.94
C THR A 113 -2.50 -12.21 10.20
N THR A 114 -3.56 -12.43 10.98
CA THR A 114 -3.58 -12.05 12.38
C THR A 114 -2.63 -13.02 13.07
N THR A 115 -1.41 -12.56 13.34
CA THR A 115 -0.50 -13.31 14.21
C THR A 115 -0.97 -13.08 15.63
N THR A 116 -1.51 -14.14 16.24
CA THR A 116 -1.80 -14.25 17.67
C THR A 116 -0.52 -14.22 18.48
#